data_AF-A0AAW1RY89-F1
#
_entry.id   AF-A0AAW1RY89-F1
#
_cell.length_a   1.000
_cell.length_b   1.000
_cell.length_c   1.000
_cell.angle_alpha   90.00
_cell.angle_beta   90.00
_cell.angle_gamma   90.00
#
_symmetry.space_group_name_H-M   'P 1'
#
loop_
_entity.id
_entity.type
_entity.pdbx_description
1 polymer ?
#
loop_
_entity_poly.entity_id
_entity_poly.type
_entity_poly.pdbx_seq_one_letter_code
_entity_poly.pdbx_strand_id
1 'polypeptide(L)'
;MELHHKLRRDPNWHPSGCNICGQLGHQAVNCTNGTINWRQIYGDEAFRLKPPIFPSDIDRAKKEKEIDVEALERQAREFARTNAAKAAESVGGGVEKRAREENGGAAEGGRPAKAGTAVTVDGPPLPEGWAAAKDAQGRTYFWHKATKKVQWDRPTAASVAA
;
A
#
# COMPACT_ATOMS: atom_id res chain seq x y z
N MET A 1 -29.41 3.49 2.60
CA MET A 1 -28.88 3.80 3.94
C MET A 1 -28.78 2.58 4.88
N GLU A 2 -29.01 1.34 4.41
CA GLU A 2 -29.11 0.15 5.30
C GLU A 2 -27.82 -0.64 5.51
N LEU A 3 -26.74 -0.35 4.76
CA LEU A 3 -25.49 -1.14 4.82
C LEU A 3 -24.50 -0.66 5.90
N HIS A 4 -24.54 0.61 6.31
CA HIS A 4 -23.60 1.13 7.33
C HIS A 4 -23.84 0.59 8.74
N HIS A 5 -25.02 0.02 9.00
CA HIS A 5 -25.36 -0.57 10.28
C HIS A 5 -24.92 -2.04 10.41
N LYS A 6 -24.67 -2.74 9.30
CA LYS A 6 -24.30 -4.18 9.32
C LYS A 6 -22.79 -4.38 9.50
N LEU A 7 -21.98 -3.42 9.04
CA LEU A 7 -20.51 -3.49 9.13
C LEU A 7 -19.94 -3.03 10.47
N ARG A 8 -20.75 -2.44 11.35
CA ARG A 8 -20.31 -1.87 12.63
C ARG A 8 -20.82 -2.62 13.86
N ARG A 9 -21.59 -3.71 13.67
CA ARG A 9 -22.18 -4.51 14.75
C ARG A 9 -21.38 -5.79 14.87
N ASP A 10 -20.94 -6.13 16.07
CA ASP A 10 -20.30 -7.41 16.34
C ASP A 10 -21.23 -8.58 15.95
N PRO A 11 -20.69 -9.70 15.43
CA PRO A 11 -21.49 -10.87 15.05
C PRO A 11 -22.31 -11.48 16.21
N ASN A 12 -21.89 -11.22 17.46
CA ASN A 12 -22.58 -11.71 18.66
C ASN A 12 -23.62 -10.71 19.21
N TRP A 13 -23.83 -9.57 18.53
CA TRP A 13 -24.78 -8.54 18.94
C TRP A 13 -26.16 -8.82 18.37
N HIS A 14 -27.19 -8.90 19.23
CA HIS A 14 -28.54 -9.21 18.77
C HIS A 14 -29.08 -8.09 17.84
N PRO A 15 -29.69 -8.40 16.69
CA PRO A 15 -30.16 -7.40 15.72
C PRO A 15 -31.13 -6.36 16.30
N SER A 16 -31.90 -6.76 17.31
CA SER A 16 -32.85 -5.90 18.04
C SER A 16 -32.28 -5.32 19.36
N GLY A 17 -30.99 -5.50 19.62
CA GLY A 17 -30.30 -4.92 20.77
C GLY A 17 -30.06 -3.43 20.58
N CYS A 18 -30.21 -2.67 21.66
CA CYS A 18 -29.87 -1.25 21.72
C CYS A 18 -28.46 -1.03 21.16
N ASN A 19 -28.27 -0.06 20.26
CA ASN A 19 -26.98 0.22 19.58
C ASN A 19 -25.86 0.76 20.51
N ILE A 20 -26.17 1.02 21.78
CA ILE A 20 -25.24 1.60 22.75
C ILE A 20 -24.78 0.54 23.75
N CYS A 21 -25.70 -0.21 24.35
CA CYS A 21 -25.41 -1.16 25.42
C CYS A 21 -25.66 -2.64 25.06
N GLY A 22 -26.21 -2.93 23.87
CA GLY A 22 -26.49 -4.29 23.41
C GLY A 22 -27.69 -4.98 24.06
N GLN A 23 -28.31 -4.37 25.07
CA GLN A 23 -29.49 -4.94 25.74
C GLN A 23 -30.75 -4.84 24.88
N LEU A 24 -31.64 -5.83 25.01
CA LEU A 24 -32.92 -5.88 24.32
C LEU A 24 -33.97 -5.02 25.03
N GLY A 25 -34.96 -4.54 24.27
CA GLY A 25 -36.16 -3.91 24.83
C GLY A 25 -36.17 -2.38 24.85
N HIS A 26 -35.14 -1.70 24.33
CA HIS A 26 -35.16 -0.25 24.18
C HIS A 26 -34.34 0.23 22.97
N GLN A 27 -34.77 1.35 22.38
CA GLN A 27 -33.97 2.04 21.37
C GLN A 27 -32.78 2.77 22.02
N ALA A 28 -31.72 3.02 21.24
CA ALA A 28 -30.54 3.75 21.69
C ALA A 28 -30.87 5.08 22.40
N VAL A 29 -31.94 5.76 21.99
CA VAL A 29 -32.38 7.05 22.56
C VAL A 29 -32.91 6.93 24.00
N ASN A 30 -33.39 5.74 24.37
CA ASN A 30 -33.99 5.43 25.67
C ASN A 30 -33.06 4.54 26.52
N CYS A 31 -31.78 4.46 26.17
CA CYS A 31 -30.80 3.64 26.87
C CYS A 31 -30.43 4.29 28.21
N THR A 32 -30.82 3.67 29.32
CA THR A 32 -30.52 4.14 30.69
C THR A 32 -29.04 3.97 31.06
N ASN A 33 -28.34 3.01 30.45
CA ASN A 33 -26.88 2.90 30.45
C ASN A 33 -26.20 3.88 29.46
N GLY A 34 -27.00 4.65 28.71
CA GLY A 34 -26.62 5.33 27.49
C GLY A 34 -26.15 6.76 27.66
N THR A 35 -25.57 7.12 28.80
CA THR A 35 -24.80 8.37 28.88
C THR A 35 -23.48 8.16 28.14
N ILE A 36 -23.55 8.12 26.80
CA ILE A 36 -22.36 8.12 25.97
C ILE A 36 -21.65 9.44 26.26
N ASN A 37 -20.55 9.34 26.99
CA ASN A 37 -19.70 10.47 27.24
C ASN A 37 -18.89 10.73 25.95
N TRP A 38 -19.53 11.43 25.01
CA TRP A 38 -18.94 11.78 23.72
C TRP A 38 -17.61 12.53 23.87
N ARG A 39 -17.48 13.30 24.95
CA ARG A 39 -16.28 14.04 25.34
C ARG A 39 -15.12 13.12 25.70
N GLN A 40 -15.38 11.98 26.35
CA GLN A 40 -14.35 10.96 26.62
C GLN A 40 -13.91 10.22 25.35
N ILE A 41 -14.82 9.99 24.40
CA ILE A 41 -14.52 9.23 23.18
C ILE A 41 -13.72 10.08 22.18
N TYR A 42 -14.14 11.32 21.96
CA TYR A 42 -13.59 12.17 20.89
C TYR A 42 -12.75 13.34 21.42
N GLY A 43 -12.70 13.54 22.74
CA GLY A 43 -12.04 14.68 23.36
C GLY A 43 -12.91 15.95 23.37
N ASP A 44 -12.45 16.95 24.11
CA ASP A 44 -13.14 18.24 24.29
C ASP A 44 -13.27 19.04 23.00
N GLU A 45 -12.35 18.83 22.06
CA GLU A 45 -12.24 19.63 20.84
C GLU A 45 -13.10 19.10 19.68
N ALA A 46 -13.57 17.85 19.74
CA ALA A 46 -14.25 17.21 18.62
C ALA A 46 -15.62 17.84 18.27
N PHE A 47 -16.26 18.49 19.23
CA PHE A 47 -17.56 19.14 19.05
C PHE A 47 -17.46 20.66 19.02
N ARG A 48 -16.24 21.21 18.99
CA ARG A 48 -16.04 22.64 18.83
C ARG A 48 -16.29 22.99 17.38
N LEU A 49 -17.13 24.01 17.16
CA LEU A 49 -17.31 24.54 15.82
C LEU A 49 -15.95 25.00 15.31
N LYS A 50 -15.61 24.56 14.09
CA LYS A 50 -14.43 25.03 13.39
C LYS A 50 -14.53 26.56 13.28
N PRO A 51 -13.45 27.31 13.57
CA PRO A 51 -13.49 28.76 13.44
C PRO A 51 -13.90 29.17 12.02
N PRO A 52 -14.56 30.34 11.87
CA PRO A 52 -14.93 30.85 10.56
C PRO A 52 -13.67 31.02 9.70
N ILE A 53 -13.73 30.57 8.45
CA ILE A 53 -12.62 30.68 7.49
C ILE A 53 -12.76 32.03 6.80
N PHE A 54 -11.78 32.92 6.97
CA PHE A 54 -11.74 34.19 6.26
C PHE A 54 -10.94 34.07 4.95
N PRO A 55 -11.18 34.95 3.96
CA PRO A 55 -10.39 34.98 2.73
C PRO A 55 -8.87 35.07 2.98
N SER A 56 -8.46 35.83 4.00
CA SER A 56 -7.04 35.93 4.41
C SER A 56 -6.45 34.59 4.86
N ASP A 57 -7.23 33.71 5.47
CA ASP A 57 -6.78 32.37 5.88
C ASP A 57 -6.61 31.46 4.66
N ILE A 58 -7.48 31.61 3.65
CA ILE A 58 -7.37 30.87 2.40
C ILE A 58 -6.11 31.30 1.64
N ASP A 59 -5.83 32.60 1.58
CA ASP A 59 -4.66 33.13 0.90
C ASP A 59 -3.37 32.78 1.63
N ARG A 60 -3.37 32.81 2.98
CA ARG A 60 -2.27 32.27 3.79
C ARG A 60 -2.03 30.80 3.48
N ALA A 61 -3.08 29.97 3.45
CA ALA A 61 -2.96 28.55 3.14
C ALA A 61 -2.48 28.29 1.70
N LYS A 62 -2.85 29.13 0.73
CA LYS A 62 -2.33 29.04 -0.65
C LYS A 62 -0.85 29.36 -0.70
N LYS A 63 -0.42 30.43 -0.02
CA LYS A 63 0.98 30.84 0.06
C LYS A 63 1.84 29.80 0.78
N GLU A 64 1.35 29.21 1.86
CA GLU A 64 2.04 28.12 2.57
C GLU A 64 2.20 26.87 1.70
N LYS A 65 1.25 26.63 0.79
CA LYS A 65 1.28 25.52 -0.17
C LYS A 65 2.03 25.86 -1.46
N GLU A 66 2.51 27.08 -1.62
CA GLU A 66 3.28 27.49 -2.78
C GLU A 66 4.63 26.78 -2.74
N ILE A 67 4.85 25.92 -3.73
CA ILE A 67 6.08 25.13 -3.85
C ILE A 67 7.05 25.93 -4.72
N ASP A 68 8.24 26.22 -4.20
CA ASP A 68 9.34 26.77 -4.98
C ASP A 68 9.88 25.70 -5.93
N VAL A 69 9.45 25.76 -7.18
CA VAL A 69 9.76 24.78 -8.23
C VAL A 69 11.26 24.78 -8.56
N GLU A 70 11.91 25.94 -8.53
CA GLU A 70 13.34 26.06 -8.86
C GLU A 70 14.22 25.45 -7.75
N ALA A 71 13.88 25.73 -6.49
CA ALA A 71 14.54 25.09 -5.36
C ALA A 71 14.35 23.56 -5.37
N LEU A 72 13.14 23.10 -5.70
CA LEU A 72 12.82 21.67 -5.81
C LEU A 72 13.62 21.00 -6.94
N GLU A 73 13.75 21.66 -8.10
CA GLU A 73 14.58 21.15 -9.21
C GLU A 73 16.06 21.06 -8.83
N ARG A 74 16.61 22.05 -8.12
CA ARG A 74 17.99 22.02 -7.64
C ARG A 74 18.22 20.82 -6.70
N GLN A 75 17.32 20.63 -5.74
CA GLN A 75 17.36 19.48 -4.83
C GLN A 75 17.28 18.14 -5.57
N ALA A 76 16.40 18.04 -6.57
CA ALA A 76 16.27 16.83 -7.38
C ALA A 76 17.54 16.51 -8.17
N ARG A 77 18.22 17.51 -8.72
CA ARG A 77 19.50 17.35 -9.44
C ARG A 77 20.62 16.89 -8.51
N GLU A 78 20.73 17.48 -7.33
CA GLU A 78 21.72 17.07 -6.33
C GLU A 78 21.48 15.64 -5.84
N PHE A 79 20.21 15.29 -5.58
CA PHE A 79 19.82 13.92 -5.24
C PHE A 79 20.18 12.93 -6.37
N ALA A 80 19.90 13.28 -7.63
CA ALA A 80 20.26 12.43 -8.76
C ALA A 80 21.78 12.23 -8.88
N ARG A 81 22.57 13.29 -8.67
CA ARG A 81 24.04 13.21 -8.69
C ARG A 81 24.58 12.32 -7.57
N THR A 82 24.09 12.51 -6.35
CA THR A 82 24.53 11.71 -5.19
C THR A 82 24.10 10.25 -5.32
N ASN A 83 22.91 9.98 -5.83
CA ASN A 83 22.45 8.63 -6.09
C ASN A 83 23.24 7.94 -7.21
N ALA A 84 23.61 8.68 -8.28
CA ALA A 84 24.48 8.17 -9.33
C ALA A 84 25.90 7.86 -8.81
N ALA A 85 26.46 8.71 -7.94
CA ALA A 85 27.74 8.46 -7.30
C ALA A 85 27.70 7.22 -6.39
N LYS A 86 26.66 7.08 -5.57
CA LYS A 86 26.44 5.88 -4.74
C LYS A 86 26.26 4.61 -5.58
N ALA A 87 25.55 4.71 -6.71
CA ALA A 87 25.39 3.60 -7.64
C ALA A 87 26.74 3.19 -8.27
N ALA A 88 27.57 4.16 -8.68
CA ALA A 88 28.90 3.90 -9.22
C ALA A 88 29.84 3.26 -8.17
N GLU A 89 29.79 3.72 -6.92
CA GLU A 89 30.55 3.14 -5.80
C GLU A 89 30.14 1.69 -5.53
N SER A 90 28.82 1.39 -5.58
CA SER A 90 28.31 0.02 -5.39
C SER A 90 28.69 -0.95 -6.50
N VAL A 91 29.08 -0.46 -7.69
CA VAL A 91 29.53 -1.28 -8.83
C VAL A 91 31.04 -1.58 -8.77
N GLY A 92 31.81 -0.80 -8.00
CA GLY A 92 33.27 -0.95 -7.86
C GLY A 92 33.75 -2.06 -6.90
N GLY A 93 32.85 -2.71 -6.15
CA GLY A 93 33.18 -3.73 -5.16
C GLY A 93 32.70 -5.13 -5.57
N GLY A 94 33.34 -5.77 -6.55
CA GLY A 94 33.03 -7.17 -6.87
C GLY A 94 33.53 -7.67 -8.22
N VAL A 95 34.84 -7.69 -8.45
CA VAL A 95 35.44 -8.47 -9.55
C VAL A 95 36.61 -9.29 -9.01
N GLU A 96 36.38 -10.57 -8.70
CA GLU A 96 37.42 -11.58 -8.85
C GLU A 96 36.88 -12.84 -9.54
N LYS A 97 37.47 -13.07 -10.73
CA LYS A 97 37.71 -14.34 -11.42
C LYS A 97 36.51 -15.18 -11.80
N ARG A 98 36.17 -15.21 -13.11
CA ARG A 98 36.14 -16.44 -13.94
C ARG A 98 36.50 -16.10 -15.39
N ALA A 99 37.57 -16.71 -15.88
CA ALA A 99 38.04 -16.61 -17.25
C ALA A 99 37.50 -17.79 -18.08
N ARG A 100 37.08 -17.46 -19.31
CA ARG A 100 37.24 -18.19 -20.59
C ARG A 100 36.60 -19.57 -20.77
N GLU A 101 35.60 -19.61 -21.66
CA GLU A 101 35.50 -20.59 -22.76
C GLU A 101 34.74 -19.97 -23.95
N GLU A 102 35.28 -20.16 -25.15
CA GLU A 102 34.84 -19.57 -26.42
C GLU A 102 33.90 -20.53 -27.16
N ASN A 103 32.75 -20.03 -27.67
CA ASN A 103 32.19 -20.52 -28.93
C ASN A 103 31.31 -19.44 -29.58
N GLY A 104 31.58 -19.19 -30.87
CA GLY A 104 30.98 -18.12 -31.65
C GLY A 104 29.59 -18.45 -32.20
N GLY A 105 28.82 -17.40 -32.47
CA GLY A 105 27.56 -17.44 -33.19
C GLY A 105 27.01 -16.04 -33.35
N ALA A 106 26.99 -15.56 -34.59
CA ALA A 106 26.70 -14.17 -34.95
C ALA A 106 25.20 -13.81 -34.92
N ALA A 107 24.99 -12.50 -34.83
CA ALA A 107 23.88 -11.71 -35.39
C ALA A 107 22.64 -11.38 -34.52
N GLU A 108 22.55 -10.06 -34.24
CA GLU A 108 21.39 -9.17 -34.34
C GLU A 108 20.50 -8.89 -33.10
N GLY A 109 20.50 -7.61 -32.70
CA GLY A 109 19.26 -6.89 -32.34
C GLY A 109 18.83 -6.77 -30.88
N GLY A 110 19.12 -5.61 -30.25
CA GLY A 110 18.12 -4.91 -29.43
C GLY A 110 18.06 -5.15 -27.90
N ARG A 111 18.71 -4.23 -27.15
CA ARG A 111 18.30 -3.61 -25.87
C ARG A 111 17.76 -4.51 -24.71
N PRO A 112 18.47 -4.64 -23.57
CA PRO A 112 17.91 -5.33 -22.39
C PRO A 112 17.06 -4.37 -21.54
N ALA A 113 15.76 -4.66 -21.44
CA ALA A 113 14.92 -4.18 -20.36
C ALA A 113 15.21 -5.02 -19.11
N LYS A 114 15.62 -4.35 -18.02
CA LYS A 114 15.88 -4.93 -16.69
C LYS A 114 14.69 -5.78 -16.22
N ALA A 115 14.81 -7.10 -16.32
CA ALA A 115 13.97 -8.04 -15.61
C ALA A 115 14.44 -8.07 -14.14
N GLY A 116 13.59 -7.54 -13.26
CA GLY A 116 13.78 -7.64 -11.81
C GLY A 116 13.79 -9.11 -11.37
N THR A 117 14.77 -9.41 -10.53
CA THR A 117 14.94 -10.60 -9.69
C THR A 117 13.66 -11.41 -9.50
N ALA A 118 13.54 -12.52 -10.24
CA ALA A 118 12.69 -13.62 -9.84
C ALA A 118 13.28 -14.20 -8.57
N VAL A 119 12.67 -13.87 -7.42
CA VAL A 119 12.94 -14.58 -6.17
C VAL A 119 12.52 -16.02 -6.41
N THR A 120 13.50 -16.91 -6.51
CA THR A 120 13.31 -18.35 -6.52
C THR A 120 12.71 -18.75 -5.18
N VAL A 121 11.39 -18.83 -5.12
CA VAL A 121 10.68 -19.48 -4.01
C VAL A 121 10.78 -20.97 -4.27
N ASP A 122 11.57 -21.66 -3.45
CA ASP A 122 11.77 -23.10 -3.49
C ASP A 122 10.44 -23.85 -3.72
N GLY A 123 10.37 -24.57 -4.84
CA GLY A 123 9.21 -25.34 -5.28
C GLY A 123 8.95 -25.24 -6.79
N PRO A 124 8.00 -26.02 -7.33
CA PRO A 124 7.77 -26.16 -8.77
C PRO A 124 7.46 -24.82 -9.47
N PRO A 125 7.81 -24.69 -10.76
CA PRO A 125 7.68 -23.44 -11.51
C PRO A 125 6.24 -22.94 -11.47
N LEU A 126 6.08 -21.64 -11.24
CA LEU A 126 4.78 -20.98 -11.24
C LEU A 126 4.17 -21.04 -12.65
N PRO A 127 2.83 -21.18 -12.80
CA PRO A 127 2.20 -21.19 -14.11
C PRO A 127 2.43 -19.88 -14.86
N GLU A 128 2.41 -19.96 -16.19
CA GLU A 128 2.65 -18.82 -17.07
C GLU A 128 1.69 -17.65 -16.74
N GLY A 129 2.23 -16.45 -16.58
CA GLY A 129 1.48 -15.25 -16.20
C GLY A 129 1.38 -14.97 -14.70
N TRP A 130 1.75 -15.91 -13.82
CA TRP A 130 1.82 -15.67 -12.38
C TRP A 130 3.20 -15.20 -11.93
N ALA A 131 3.23 -14.32 -10.92
CA ALA A 131 4.45 -13.89 -10.26
C ALA A 131 4.28 -13.91 -8.74
N ALA A 132 5.33 -14.30 -8.03
CA ALA A 132 5.40 -14.21 -6.57
C ALA A 132 6.00 -12.86 -6.17
N ALA A 133 5.39 -12.20 -5.19
CA ALA A 133 5.89 -10.98 -4.58
C ALA A 133 5.73 -11.04 -3.06
N LYS A 134 6.52 -10.26 -2.32
CA LYS A 134 6.41 -10.16 -0.86
C LYS A 134 5.74 -8.86 -0.47
N ASP A 135 4.83 -8.92 0.51
CA ASP A 135 4.23 -7.73 1.11
C ASP A 135 5.20 -7.07 2.11
N ALA A 136 4.82 -5.90 2.66
CA ALA A 136 5.61 -5.20 3.67
C ALA A 136 5.77 -6.03 4.97
N GLN A 137 4.89 -7.01 5.19
CA GLN A 137 4.92 -7.95 6.29
C GLN A 137 5.76 -9.22 5.99
N GLY A 138 6.40 -9.30 4.82
CA GLY A 138 7.26 -10.41 4.41
C GLY A 138 6.52 -11.68 3.95
N ARG A 139 5.18 -11.64 3.85
CA ARG A 139 4.36 -12.76 3.35
C ARG A 139 4.41 -12.80 1.83
N THR A 140 4.52 -14.00 1.27
CA THR A 140 4.51 -14.20 -0.18
C THR A 140 3.06 -14.22 -0.67
N TYR A 141 2.76 -13.38 -1.65
CA TYR A 141 1.51 -13.39 -2.39
C TYR A 141 1.78 -13.63 -3.88
N PHE A 142 0.81 -14.24 -4.56
CA PHE A 142 0.90 -14.53 -5.98
C PHE A 142 -0.04 -13.62 -6.74
N TRP A 143 0.46 -12.96 -7.78
CA TRP A 143 -0.32 -12.05 -8.60
C TRP A 143 -0.24 -12.44 -10.07
N HIS A 144 -1.36 -12.38 -10.76
CA HIS A 144 -1.46 -12.69 -12.19
C HIS A 144 -1.30 -11.42 -13.02
N LYS A 145 -0.28 -11.40 -13.89
CA LYS A 145 0.09 -10.20 -14.67
C LYS A 145 -1.00 -9.75 -15.64
N ALA A 146 -1.70 -10.71 -16.26
CA ALA A 146 -2.70 -10.43 -17.28
C ALA A 146 -4.06 -10.03 -16.71
N THR A 147 -4.47 -10.61 -15.58
CA THR A 147 -5.81 -10.39 -15.00
C THR A 147 -5.80 -9.50 -13.75
N LYS A 148 -4.61 -9.13 -13.25
CA LYS A 148 -4.42 -8.38 -12.00
C LYS A 148 -5.05 -9.06 -10.76
N LYS A 149 -5.34 -10.36 -10.84
CA LYS A 149 -5.82 -11.15 -9.70
C LYS A 149 -4.68 -11.39 -8.71
N VAL A 150 -4.99 -11.33 -7.42
CA VAL A 150 -4.07 -11.64 -6.32
C VAL A 150 -4.63 -12.80 -5.52
N GLN A 151 -3.75 -13.71 -5.09
CA GLN A 151 -4.11 -14.85 -4.25
C GLN A 151 -2.98 -15.20 -3.31
N TRP A 152 -3.34 -15.80 -2.17
CA TRP A 152 -2.39 -16.23 -1.14
C TRP A 152 -1.89 -17.65 -1.40
N ASP A 153 -2.73 -18.50 -1.97
CA ASP A 153 -2.37 -19.87 -2.35
C ASP A 153 -1.53 -19.89 -3.63
N ARG A 154 -0.51 -20.76 -3.64
CA ARG A 154 0.38 -20.92 -4.79
C ARG A 154 -0.39 -21.52 -5.95
N PRO A 155 -0.56 -20.80 -7.08
CA PRO A 155 -1.20 -21.38 -8.26
C PRO A 155 -0.36 -22.56 -8.72
N THR A 156 -0.96 -23.75 -8.76
CA THR A 156 -0.38 -24.90 -9.43
C THR A 156 -0.88 -24.92 -10.88
N ALA A 157 -0.12 -25.54 -11.79
CA ALA A 157 -0.54 -25.66 -13.19
C ALA A 157 -1.93 -26.34 -13.33
N ALA A 158 -2.33 -27.14 -12.34
CA ALA A 158 -3.65 -27.76 -12.26
C ALA A 158 -4.82 -26.78 -11.95
N SER A 159 -4.55 -25.64 -11.31
CA SER A 159 -5.61 -24.67 -10.92
C SER A 159 -5.96 -23.66 -12.02
N VAL A 160 -5.19 -23.64 -13.12
CA VAL A 160 -5.36 -22.69 -14.25
C VAL A 160 -6.04 -23.36 -15.46
N ALA A 161 -6.24 -24.68 -15.44
CA ALA A 161 -6.80 -25.46 -16.54
C ALA A 161 -8.29 -25.85 -16.36
N ALA A 162 -9.07 -25.06 -15.61
CA ALA A 162 -10.51 -25.24 -15.43
C ALA A 162 -11.31 -24.03 -15.90
#